data_AF-A0A970LS91-F1
#
_entry.id   AF-A0A970LS91-F1
#
_cell.length_a   1.000
_cell.length_b   1.000
_cell.length_c   1.000
_cell.angle_alpha   90.00
_cell.angle_beta   90.00
_cell.angle_gamma   90.00
#
_symmetry.space_group_name_H-M   'P 1'
#
loop_
_entity.id
_entity.type
_entity.pdbx_description
1 polymer ?
#
loop_
_entity_poly.entity_id
_entity_poly.type
_entity_poly.pdbx_seq_one_letter_code
_entity_poly.pdbx_strand_id
1 'polypeptide(L)'
;MEEKEVKGEIFQVTHRILQIPREVYLKVLQDYKEPFSEQGAQQFVEAYLKSSGEDHGLIGMVRLDEKDGQIILDAAIRYRINPLERPGCCNE
;
A
#
# COMPACT_ATOMS: atom_id res chain seq x y z
N MET A 1 -6.94 -26.67 16.76
CA MET A 1 -5.93 -25.60 16.57
C MET A 1 -6.44 -24.43 17.38
N GLU A 2 -5.78 -24.10 18.49
CA GLU A 2 -6.19 -22.98 19.35
C GLU A 2 -5.57 -21.71 18.77
N GLU A 3 -6.40 -20.79 18.29
CA GLU A 3 -5.95 -19.48 17.80
C GLU A 3 -5.52 -18.65 19.01
N LYS A 4 -4.23 -18.29 19.08
CA LYS A 4 -3.69 -17.41 20.12
C LYS A 4 -3.52 -16.01 19.55
N GLU A 5 -4.34 -15.08 20.02
CA GLU A 5 -4.11 -13.67 19.79
C GLU A 5 -2.82 -13.23 20.51
N VAL A 6 -1.87 -12.71 19.75
CA VAL A 6 -0.61 -12.20 20.29
C VAL A 6 -0.80 -10.71 20.55
N LYS A 7 -0.48 -10.22 21.75
CA LYS A 7 -0.42 -8.78 22.03
C LYS A 7 0.74 -8.15 21.24
N GLY A 8 0.47 -7.79 20.00
CA GLY A 8 1.40 -7.15 19.06
C GLY A 8 1.19 -5.65 18.94
N GLU A 9 2.01 -5.01 18.10
CA GLU A 9 1.86 -3.60 17.73
C GLU A 9 0.50 -3.36 17.05
N ILE A 10 -0.13 -2.21 17.32
CA ILE A 10 -1.39 -1.82 16.68
C ILE A 10 -1.07 -1.03 15.41
N PHE A 11 -1.71 -1.41 14.31
CA PHE A 11 -1.58 -0.73 13.03
C PHE A 11 -2.93 -0.18 12.57
N GLN A 12 -2.92 1.04 12.06
CA GLN A 12 -3.99 1.52 11.19
C GLN A 12 -3.72 1.01 9.78
N VAL A 13 -4.71 0.34 9.19
CA VAL A 13 -4.64 -0.14 7.81
C VAL A 13 -5.43 0.81 6.93
N THR A 14 -4.79 1.34 5.90
CA THR A 14 -5.43 2.19 4.89
C THR A 14 -5.31 1.54 3.53
N HIS A 15 -6.43 1.39 2.84
CA HIS A 15 -6.46 0.99 1.43
C HIS A 15 -6.30 2.22 0.56
N ARG A 16 -5.34 2.17 -0.38
CA ARG A 16 -5.09 3.26 -1.31
C ARG A 16 -5.18 2.76 -2.73
N ILE A 17 -6.17 3.28 -3.45
CA ILE A 17 -6.39 3.01 -4.86
C ILE A 17 -5.72 4.12 -5.66
N LEU A 18 -4.72 3.76 -6.46
CA LEU A 18 -4.01 4.66 -7.35
C LEU A 18 -4.38 4.32 -8.79
N GLN A 19 -4.78 5.34 -9.55
CA GLN A 19 -5.08 5.22 -10.97
C GLN A 19 -4.03 6.03 -11.74
N ILE A 20 -3.16 5.35 -12.45
CA ILE A 20 -1.92 5.91 -12.99
C ILE A 20 -1.89 5.68 -14.50
N PRO A 21 -1.59 6.70 -15.32
CA PRO A 21 -1.34 6.48 -16.75
C PRO A 21 -0.17 5.49 -16.94
N ARG A 22 -0.32 4.49 -17.81
CA ARG A 22 0.70 3.45 -17.99
C ARG A 22 2.10 3.99 -18.30
N GLU A 23 2.18 5.08 -19.07
CA GLU A 23 3.44 5.74 -19.39
C GLU A 23 4.16 6.29 -18.15
N VAL A 24 3.40 6.84 -17.19
CA VAL A 24 3.96 7.34 -15.92
C VAL A 24 4.44 6.17 -15.06
N TYR A 25 3.64 5.09 -14.98
CA TYR A 25 4.01 3.90 -14.23
C TYR A 25 5.32 3.28 -14.73
N LEU A 26 5.43 3.07 -16.04
CA LEU A 26 6.63 2.53 -16.67
C LEU A 26 7.83 3.46 -16.54
N LYS A 27 7.64 4.78 -16.57
CA LYS A 27 8.71 5.75 -16.38
C LYS A 27 9.29 5.69 -14.96
N VAL A 28 8.43 5.54 -13.95
CA VAL A 28 8.87 5.40 -12.55
C VAL A 28 9.62 4.08 -12.34
N LEU A 29 9.19 3.00 -12.99
CA LEU A 29 9.79 1.67 -12.89
C LEU A 29 10.75 1.33 -14.05
N GLN A 30 11.30 2.33 -14.74
CA GLN A 30 12.12 2.12 -15.95
C GLN A 30 13.35 1.24 -15.70
N ASP A 31 13.91 1.30 -14.49
CA ASP A 31 15.09 0.54 -14.06
C ASP A 31 14.71 -0.82 -13.41
N TYR A 32 13.42 -1.13 -13.32
CA TYR A 32 12.92 -2.35 -12.70
C TYR A 32 12.73 -3.46 -13.73
N LYS A 33 13.30 -4.64 -13.45
CA LYS A 33 13.30 -5.78 -14.38
C LYS A 33 11.90 -6.28 -14.74
N GLU A 34 10.98 -6.26 -13.76
CA GLU A 34 9.63 -6.80 -13.90
C GLU A 34 8.60 -5.81 -13.31
N PRO A 35 8.28 -4.71 -14.03
CA PRO A 35 7.46 -3.62 -13.50
C PRO A 35 6.01 -4.03 -13.21
N PHE A 36 5.49 -5.05 -13.89
CA PHE A 36 4.12 -5.56 -13.69
C PHE A 36 4.03 -6.72 -12.68
N SER A 37 5.15 -7.05 -12.01
CA SER A 37 5.13 -8.00 -10.90
C SER A 37 4.58 -7.35 -9.63
N GLU A 38 4.20 -8.17 -8.63
CA GLU A 38 3.82 -7.67 -7.30
C GLU A 38 4.93 -6.79 -6.70
N GLN A 39 6.20 -7.17 -6.87
CA GLN A 39 7.34 -6.39 -6.39
C GLN A 39 7.45 -5.05 -7.11
N GLY A 40 7.23 -5.00 -8.43
CA GLY A 40 7.21 -3.75 -9.19
C GLY A 40 6.08 -2.81 -8.72
N ALA A 41 4.89 -3.38 -8.50
CA ALA A 41 3.75 -2.63 -7.96
C ALA A 41 4.04 -2.07 -6.56
N GLN A 42 4.63 -2.87 -5.67
CA GLN A 42 5.06 -2.41 -4.35
C GLN A 42 6.09 -1.29 -4.41
N GLN A 43 7.07 -1.38 -5.33
CA GLN A 43 8.08 -0.32 -5.51
C GLN A 43 7.47 0.98 -6.00
N PHE A 44 6.50 0.94 -6.92
CA PHE A 44 5.79 2.14 -7.34
C PHE A 44 5.06 2.78 -6.16
N VAL A 45 4.33 1.99 -5.37
CA VAL A 45 3.60 2.48 -4.18
C VAL A 45 4.58 3.08 -3.17
N GLU A 46 5.75 2.46 -2.96
CA GLU A 46 6.78 2.99 -2.08
C GLU A 46 7.31 4.35 -2.55
N ALA A 47 7.64 4.47 -3.84
CA ALA A 47 8.06 5.74 -4.42
C ALA A 47 6.98 6.82 -4.28
N TYR A 48 5.72 6.45 -4.52
CA TYR A 48 4.57 7.34 -4.33
C TYR A 48 4.45 7.82 -2.87
N LEU A 49 4.53 6.92 -1.89
CA LEU A 49 4.43 7.27 -0.47
C LEU A 49 5.59 8.17 -0.02
N LYS A 50 6.82 7.86 -0.44
CA LYS A 50 7.98 8.71 -0.20
C LYS A 50 7.77 10.12 -0.75
N SER A 51 7.28 10.26 -1.98
CA SER A 51 6.98 11.57 -2.58
C SER A 51 5.84 12.33 -1.89
N SER A 52 4.91 11.61 -1.26
CA SER A 52 3.75 12.18 -0.54
C SER A 52 4.08 12.55 0.92
N GLY A 53 5.29 12.25 1.41
CA GLY A 53 5.70 12.48 2.80
C GLY A 53 5.22 11.41 3.79
N GLU A 54 4.79 10.25 3.31
CA GLU A 54 4.25 9.14 4.10
C GLU A 54 5.24 7.96 4.18
N ASP A 55 6.51 8.23 4.47
CA ASP A 55 7.61 7.24 4.37
C ASP A 55 7.57 6.12 5.42
N HIS A 56 6.79 6.30 6.49
CA HIS A 56 6.68 5.36 7.61
C HIS A 56 5.59 4.29 7.42
N GLY A 57 4.89 4.30 6.28
CA GLY A 57 3.87 3.30 5.95
C GLY A 57 4.48 1.96 5.53
N LEU A 58 4.10 0.87 6.19
CA LEU A 58 4.48 -0.48 5.79
C LEU A 58 3.52 -1.00 4.71
N ILE A 59 4.05 -1.16 3.50
CA ILE A 59 3.28 -1.67 2.36
C ILE A 59 3.02 -3.17 2.55
N GLY A 60 1.76 -3.56 2.40
CA GLY A 60 1.31 -4.94 2.43
C GLY A 60 1.11 -5.50 1.02
N MET A 61 0.02 -6.24 0.85
CA MET A 61 -0.39 -6.74 -0.46
C MET A 61 -0.76 -5.57 -1.36
N VAL A 62 -0.25 -5.60 -2.59
CA VAL A 62 -0.58 -4.65 -3.65
C VAL A 62 -1.16 -5.44 -4.80
N ARG A 63 -2.40 -5.13 -5.17
CA ARG A 63 -3.02 -5.66 -6.37
C ARG A 63 -2.78 -4.71 -7.52
N LEU A 64 -2.41 -5.25 -8.66
CA LEU A 64 -2.22 -4.52 -9.90
C LEU A 64 -3.25 -4.99 -10.91
N ASP A 65 -3.93 -4.04 -11.54
CA ASP A 65 -4.83 -4.25 -12.67
C ASP A 65 -4.49 -3.28 -13.79
N GLU A 66 -4.72 -3.66 -15.04
CA GLU A 66 -4.56 -2.80 -16.21
C GLU A 66 -5.89 -2.66 -16.94
N LYS A 67 -6.35 -1.42 -17.10
CA LYS A 67 -7.61 -1.11 -17.74
C LYS A 67 -7.52 0.18 -18.55
N ASP A 68 -7.94 0.14 -19.80
CA ASP A 68 -8.06 1.31 -20.69
C ASP A 68 -6.77 2.18 -20.76
N GLY A 69 -5.59 1.54 -20.77
CA GLY A 69 -4.29 2.23 -20.80
C GLY A 69 -3.84 2.82 -19.46
N GLN A 70 -4.54 2.49 -18.37
CA GLN A 70 -4.22 2.90 -17.02
C GLN A 70 -3.87 1.69 -16.15
N ILE A 71 -2.96 1.93 -15.21
CA ILE A 71 -2.58 0.98 -14.16
C ILE A 71 -3.34 1.36 -12.90
N ILE A 72 -4.07 0.40 -12.37
CA ILE A 72 -4.82 0.54 -11.12
C ILE A 72 -4.07 -0.27 -10.07
N LEU A 73 -3.60 0.40 -9.02
CA LEU A 73 -2.97 -0.24 -7.87
C LEU A 73 -3.89 -0.12 -6.67
N ASP A 74 -4.22 -1.24 -6.03
CA ASP A 74 -4.88 -1.26 -4.72
C ASP A 74 -3.87 -1.75 -3.69
N ALA A 75 -3.39 -0.84 -2.84
CA ALA A 75 -2.36 -1.11 -1.86
C ALA A 75 -2.92 -1.03 -0.44
N ALA A 76 -2.68 -2.07 0.35
CA ALA A 76 -2.90 -2.02 1.80
C ALA A 76 -1.66 -1.47 2.50
N ILE A 77 -1.77 -0.33 3.17
CA ILE A 77 -0.66 0.33 3.86
C ILE A 77 -0.94 0.30 5.36
N ARG A 78 0.06 -0.13 6.14
CA ARG A 78 -0.02 -0.24 7.60
C ARG A 78 0.81 0.86 8.24
N TYR A 79 0.16 1.72 9.01
CA TYR A 79 0.82 2.75 9.80
C TYR A 79 0.79 2.33 11.27
N ARG A 80 1.94 2.38 11.95
CA ARG A 80 1.98 2.17 13.39
C ARG A 80 1.21 3.30 14.06
N ILE A 81 0.28 2.95 14.95
CA ILE A 81 -0.45 3.92 15.74
C ILE A 81 -0.24 3.65 17.23
N ASN A 82 -0.25 4.71 18.03
CA ASN A 82 -0.31 4.52 19.47
C ASN A 82 -1.65 3.89 19.84
N PRO A 83 -1.68 2.89 20.74
CA PRO A 83 -2.93 2.28 21.20
C PRO A 83 -3.94 3.26 21.79
N LEU A 84 -3.45 4.39 22.31
CA LEU A 84 -4.24 5.48 22.87
C LEU A 84 -4.90 6.36 21.79
N GLU A 85 -4.36 6.36 20.56
CA GLU A 85 -4.90 7.10 19.40
C GLU A 85 -5.85 6.24 18.56
N ARG A 86 -6.15 5.02 19.04
CA ARG A 86 -7.11 4.13 18.40
C ARG A 86 -8.46 4.86 18.30
N PRO A 87 -9.01 5.12 17.10
CA PRO A 87 -10.40 5.53 16.99
C PRO A 87 -11.23 4.41 17.62
N GLY A 88 -12.05 4.75 18.62
CA GLY A 88 -12.96 3.78 19.22
C GLY A 88 -13.76 3.12 18.11
N CYS A 89 -13.76 1.79 18.05
CA CYS A 89 -14.87 1.12 17.38
C CYS A 89 -16.14 1.54 18.12
N CYS A 90 -17.17 1.93 17.36
CA CYS A 90 -18.48 2.43 17.76
C CYS A 90 -18.64 3.96 17.75
N ASN A 91 -19.38 4.45 16.76
CA ASN A 91 -20.75 4.86 17.07
C ASN A 91 -21.69 4.02 16.19
N GLU A 92 -22.66 3.39 16.84
CA GLU A 92 -23.76 2.60 16.25
C GLU A 92 -24.63 3.40 15.28
#